data_AF-A0A402AWV4-F1
#
_entry.id   AF-A0A402AWV4-F1
#
_cell.length_a   1.000
_cell.length_b   1.000
_cell.length_c   1.000
_cell.angle_alpha   90.00
_cell.angle_beta   90.00
_cell.angle_gamma   90.00
#
_symmetry.space_group_name_H-M   'P 1'
#
loop_
_entity.id
_entity.type
_entity.pdbx_description
1 polymer ?
#
loop_
_entity_poly.entity_id
_entity_poly.type
_entity_poly.pdbx_seq_one_letter_code
_entity_poly.pdbx_strand_id
1 'polypeptide(L)'
;MTSRQLDRRTTKRNRRVEHYLHTASRRIIDLLVEESIGTLVIGKNPLWKQEVSMGKRNNQSFVQIPHARFIDQLTYKAKLVGIRVILAEESYTSKASFLDRDPIPTYRADQTNPAVFSGKRIARSWYRAKDGQVIHADVNGSYNILRKSSSDLSQLGRGVGGAAVLPRY
;
A
#
# COMPACT_ATOMS: atom_id res chain seq x y z
N MET A 1 5.43 27.45 26.90
CA MET A 1 5.72 26.00 27.01
C MET A 1 7.20 25.80 26.76
N THR A 2 7.94 25.24 27.71
CA THR A 2 9.41 25.12 27.63
C THR A 2 9.83 23.94 26.77
N SER A 3 10.89 24.12 25.97
CA SER A 3 11.45 23.15 25.02
C SER A 3 11.56 21.71 25.57
N ARG A 4 12.00 21.55 26.83
CA ARG A 4 12.14 20.24 27.50
C ARG A 4 10.84 19.46 27.70
N GLN A 5 9.72 20.14 27.94
CA GLN A 5 8.41 19.50 28.12
C GLN A 5 7.84 19.00 26.78
N LEU A 6 8.12 19.74 25.70
CA LEU A 6 7.78 19.34 24.34
C LEU A 6 8.61 18.12 23.91
N ASP A 7 9.92 18.11 24.17
CA ASP A 7 10.81 16.98 23.84
C ASP A 7 10.40 15.68 24.54
N ARG A 8 10.04 15.75 25.82
CA ARG A 8 9.58 14.58 26.58
C ARG A 8 8.29 13.99 26.00
N ARG A 9 7.33 14.84 25.60
CA ARG A 9 6.07 14.41 24.96
C ARG A 9 6.33 13.78 23.59
N THR A 10 7.17 14.41 22.79
CA THR A 10 7.58 13.89 21.47
C THR A 10 8.29 12.55 21.58
N THR A 11 9.24 12.41 22.52
CA THR A 11 9.97 11.15 22.75
C THR A 11 9.02 10.01 23.16
N LYS A 12 8.08 10.26 24.09
CA LYS A 12 7.10 9.25 24.51
C LYS A 12 6.21 8.81 23.34
N ARG A 13 5.76 9.76 22.52
CA ARG A 13 4.99 9.47 21.30
C ARG A 13 5.80 8.63 20.32
N ASN A 14 7.04 9.01 20.04
CA ASN A 14 7.93 8.29 19.12
C ASN A 14 8.14 6.84 19.55
N ARG A 15 8.39 6.59 20.84
CA ARG A 15 8.51 5.22 21.39
C ARG A 15 7.24 4.40 21.21
N ARG A 16 6.06 5.00 21.44
CA ARG A 16 4.78 4.31 21.26
C ARG A 16 4.53 3.96 19.78
N VAL A 17 4.83 4.90 18.89
CA VAL A 17 4.73 4.67 17.43
C VAL A 17 5.69 3.57 17.02
N GLU A 18 6.95 3.62 17.45
CA GLU A 18 7.96 2.61 17.15
C GLU A 18 7.57 1.21 17.64
N HIS A 19 7.10 1.10 18.88
CA HIS A 19 6.61 -0.17 19.42
C HIS A 19 5.42 -0.73 18.62
N TYR A 20 4.48 0.13 18.22
CA TYR A 20 3.36 -0.25 17.36
C TYR A 20 3.85 -0.78 16.00
N LEU A 21 4.78 -0.06 15.35
CA LEU A 21 5.33 -0.48 14.06
C LEU A 21 6.09 -1.81 14.17
N HIS A 22 6.86 -2.02 15.23
CA HIS A 22 7.54 -3.30 15.46
C HIS A 22 6.54 -4.45 15.65
N THR A 23 5.47 -4.22 16.42
CA THR A 23 4.44 -5.25 16.65
C THR A 23 3.69 -5.56 15.36
N ALA A 24 3.26 -4.53 14.62
CA ALA A 24 2.52 -4.68 13.37
C ALA A 24 3.36 -5.37 12.29
N SER A 25 4.61 -4.93 12.09
CA SER A 25 5.49 -5.55 11.08
C SER A 25 5.82 -6.99 11.43
N ARG A 26 5.95 -7.35 12.71
CA ARG A 26 6.17 -8.74 13.11
C ARG A 26 4.96 -9.61 12.77
N ARG A 27 3.76 -9.18 13.17
CA ARG A 27 2.51 -9.90 12.88
C ARG A 27 2.28 -10.13 11.39
N ILE A 28 2.60 -9.14 10.55
CA ILE A 28 2.48 -9.30 9.09
C ILE A 28 3.42 -10.40 8.60
N ILE A 29 4.69 -10.38 9.02
CA ILE A 29 5.66 -11.40 8.60
C ILE A 29 5.27 -12.78 9.11
N ASP A 30 4.82 -12.91 10.36
CA ASP A 30 4.37 -14.19 10.91
C ASP A 30 3.20 -14.76 10.10
N LEU A 31 2.22 -13.91 9.73
CA LEU A 31 1.11 -14.31 8.85
C LEU A 31 1.59 -14.76 7.47
N LEU A 32 2.54 -14.04 6.86
CA LEU A 32 3.08 -14.44 5.55
C LEU A 32 3.80 -15.79 5.62
N VAL A 33 4.49 -16.08 6.73
CA VAL A 33 5.14 -17.38 6.96
C VAL A 33 4.09 -18.48 7.15
N GLU A 34 3.05 -18.24 7.93
CA GLU A 34 1.94 -19.18 8.16
C GLU A 34 1.23 -19.54 6.85
N GLU A 35 0.98 -18.55 6.00
CA GLU A 35 0.36 -18.71 4.69
C GLU A 35 1.33 -19.18 3.59
N SER A 36 2.59 -19.47 3.93
CA SER A 36 3.65 -19.91 2.98
C SER A 36 3.88 -18.94 1.80
N ILE A 37 3.76 -17.64 2.04
CA ILE A 37 3.93 -16.58 1.04
C ILE A 37 5.41 -16.17 0.95
N GLY A 38 6.06 -16.49 -0.17
CA GLY A 38 7.48 -16.19 -0.39
C GLY A 38 7.79 -14.80 -0.96
N THR A 39 6.79 -13.99 -1.34
CA THR A 39 7.02 -12.66 -1.93
C THR A 39 6.01 -11.64 -1.41
N LEU A 40 6.52 -10.53 -0.88
CA LEU A 40 5.77 -9.39 -0.40
C LEU A 40 5.98 -8.20 -1.35
N VAL A 41 4.91 -7.71 -1.97
CA VAL A 41 4.93 -6.51 -2.80
C VAL A 41 4.40 -5.32 -2.00
N ILE A 42 5.15 -4.23 -1.96
CA ILE A 42 4.78 -3.01 -1.23
C ILE A 42 4.70 -1.84 -2.21
N GLY A 43 3.53 -1.20 -2.26
CA GLY A 43 3.32 0.06 -2.95
C GLY A 43 4.03 1.22 -2.24
N LYS A 44 4.78 2.02 -3.00
CA LYS A 44 5.41 3.26 -2.52
C LYS A 44 5.19 4.35 -3.56
N ASN A 45 4.49 5.41 -3.17
CA ASN A 45 4.42 6.63 -3.97
C ASN A 45 5.49 7.62 -3.47
N PRO A 46 6.47 8.04 -4.29
CA PRO A 46 7.48 9.03 -3.92
C PRO A 46 6.89 10.37 -3.45
N LEU A 47 5.74 10.78 -4.00
CA LEU A 47 5.09 12.08 -3.77
C LEU A 47 4.17 12.11 -2.53
N TRP A 48 3.96 10.97 -1.87
CA TRP A 48 3.12 10.83 -0.66
C TRP A 48 3.42 11.78 0.50
N LYS A 49 4.63 12.35 0.57
CA LYS A 49 5.05 13.27 1.65
C LYS A 49 4.85 14.74 1.27
N GLN A 50 4.82 15.04 -0.02
CA GLN A 50 4.81 16.42 -0.54
C GLN A 50 3.42 16.84 -1.04
N GLU A 51 2.60 15.91 -1.54
CA GLU A 51 1.32 16.24 -2.19
C GLU A 51 0.09 15.68 -1.47
N VAL A 52 0.14 15.60 -0.14
CA VAL A 52 -1.09 15.28 0.61
C VAL A 52 -1.95 16.53 0.62
N SER A 53 -2.94 16.67 -0.26
CA SER A 53 -3.94 17.75 -0.17
C SER A 53 -5.15 17.31 0.65
N MET A 54 -4.96 16.55 1.75
CA MET A 54 -6.06 15.96 2.53
C MET A 54 -6.59 16.88 3.66
N GLY A 55 -6.27 18.17 3.62
CA GLY A 55 -6.65 19.15 4.64
C GLY A 55 -5.66 19.18 5.82
N LYS A 56 -5.52 20.37 6.45
CA LYS A 56 -4.45 20.66 7.43
C LYS A 56 -4.31 19.62 8.57
N ARG A 57 -5.43 19.13 9.13
CA ARG A 57 -5.42 18.15 10.24
C ARG A 57 -4.97 16.75 9.80
N ASN A 58 -5.45 16.26 8.66
CA ASN A 58 -5.06 14.94 8.16
C ASN A 58 -3.63 14.94 7.65
N ASN A 59 -3.19 16.01 6.99
CA ASN A 59 -1.79 16.16 6.58
C ASN A 59 -0.84 16.09 7.75
N GLN A 60 -1.12 16.78 8.86
CA GLN A 60 -0.27 16.73 10.06
C GLN A 60 -0.20 15.32 10.66
N SER A 61 -1.31 14.58 10.67
CA SER A 61 -1.31 13.18 11.15
C SER A 61 -0.53 12.27 10.20
N PHE A 62 -0.73 12.42 8.89
CA PHE A 62 -0.17 11.57 7.85
C PHE A 62 1.34 11.78 7.65
N VAL A 63 1.79 13.04 7.64
CA VAL A 63 3.22 13.40 7.59
C VAL A 63 3.97 12.90 8.82
N GLN A 64 3.30 12.75 9.96
CA GLN A 64 3.88 12.23 11.19
C GLN A 64 3.99 10.69 11.23
N ILE A 65 3.34 9.94 10.34
CA ILE A 65 3.49 8.48 10.30
C ILE A 65 4.80 8.14 9.58
N PRO A 66 5.76 7.48 10.24
CA PRO A 66 7.06 7.18 9.66
C PRO A 66 6.97 5.91 8.81
N HIS A 67 6.13 5.95 7.77
CA HIS A 67 5.92 4.82 6.88
C HIS A 67 7.21 4.31 6.22
N ALA A 68 8.19 5.18 5.97
CA ALA A 68 9.52 4.75 5.51
C ALA A 68 10.15 3.76 6.50
N ARG A 69 10.14 4.10 7.80
CA ARG A 69 10.62 3.20 8.87
C ARG A 69 9.80 1.91 8.91
N PHE A 70 8.51 1.95 8.63
CA PHE A 70 7.68 0.76 8.60
C PHE A 70 8.04 -0.18 7.45
N ILE A 71 8.29 0.37 6.26
CA ILE A 71 8.77 -0.38 5.09
C ILE A 71 10.15 -0.98 5.39
N ASP A 72 11.04 -0.22 6.01
CA ASP A 72 12.36 -0.73 6.43
C ASP A 72 12.20 -1.89 7.41
N GLN A 73 11.30 -1.76 8.39
CA GLN A 73 11.00 -2.81 9.36
C GLN A 73 10.46 -4.08 8.73
N LEU A 74 9.51 -3.95 7.79
CA LEU A 74 9.00 -5.08 7.02
C LEU A 74 10.10 -5.72 6.19
N THR A 75 10.91 -4.91 5.51
CA THR A 75 11.96 -5.38 4.60
C THR A 75 13.01 -6.20 5.34
N TYR A 76 13.53 -5.71 6.47
CA TYR A 76 14.54 -6.49 7.19
C TYR A 76 13.95 -7.77 7.80
N LYS A 77 12.73 -7.72 8.36
CA LYS A 77 12.10 -8.90 8.96
C LYS A 77 11.74 -9.96 7.93
N ALA A 78 11.23 -9.55 6.78
CA ALA A 78 10.97 -10.44 5.64
C ALA A 78 12.26 -11.14 5.19
N LYS A 79 13.36 -10.38 5.04
CA LYS A 79 14.67 -10.94 4.68
C LYS A 79 15.16 -11.99 5.69
N LEU A 80 14.94 -11.79 6.99
CA LEU A 80 15.34 -12.76 8.03
C LEU A 80 14.64 -14.11 7.91
N VAL A 81 13.43 -14.15 7.33
CA VAL A 81 12.65 -15.38 7.13
C VAL A 81 12.64 -15.84 5.67
N GLY A 82 13.48 -15.26 4.81
CA GLY A 82 13.60 -15.64 3.40
C GLY A 82 12.48 -15.13 2.49
N ILE A 83 11.64 -14.19 2.94
CA ILE A 83 10.60 -13.56 2.11
C ILE A 83 11.21 -12.46 1.26
N ARG A 84 10.98 -12.53 -0.06
CA ARG A 84 11.41 -11.49 -1.02
C ARG A 84 10.51 -10.27 -0.93
N VAL A 85 11.09 -9.07 -0.83
CA VAL A 85 10.33 -7.81 -0.81
C VAL A 85 10.56 -7.02 -2.09
N ILE A 86 9.47 -6.63 -2.75
CA ILE A 86 9.47 -5.84 -3.99
C ILE A 86 8.79 -4.51 -3.73
N LEU A 87 9.47 -3.40 -4.00
CA LEU A 87 8.89 -2.06 -3.95
C LEU A 87 8.33 -1.71 -5.33
N ALA A 88 7.06 -1.32 -5.40
CA ALA A 88 6.36 -0.96 -6.63
C ALA A 88 5.79 0.46 -6.54
N GLU A 89 5.69 1.14 -7.68
CA GLU A 89 5.19 2.52 -7.77
C GLU A 89 3.64 2.53 -7.73
N GLU A 90 3.04 3.22 -6.75
CA GLU A 90 1.60 3.09 -6.43
C GLU A 90 0.68 4.10 -7.15
N SER A 91 1.18 4.95 -8.05
CA SER A 91 0.35 5.94 -8.74
C SER A 91 -0.82 5.31 -9.47
N TYR A 92 -1.99 5.94 -9.30
CA TYR A 92 -3.27 5.59 -9.92
C TYR A 92 -3.87 4.21 -9.55
N THR A 93 -3.23 3.44 -8.66
CA THR A 93 -3.71 2.10 -8.25
C THR A 93 -5.07 2.11 -7.54
N SER A 94 -5.44 3.22 -6.88
CA SER A 94 -6.75 3.39 -6.23
C SER A 94 -7.84 3.94 -7.15
N LYS A 95 -7.47 4.37 -8.36
CA LYS A 95 -8.40 4.94 -9.36
C LYS A 95 -8.68 3.96 -10.49
N ALA A 96 -7.65 3.24 -10.95
CA ALA A 96 -7.77 2.20 -11.96
C ALA A 96 -8.65 1.05 -11.48
N SER A 97 -9.46 0.52 -12.37
CA SER A 97 -10.22 -0.70 -12.11
C SER A 97 -9.31 -1.92 -12.30
N PHE A 98 -9.24 -2.75 -11.27
CA PHE A 98 -8.58 -4.04 -11.39
C PHE A 98 -9.38 -4.95 -12.34
N LEU A 99 -10.69 -5.03 -12.12
CA LEU A 99 -11.60 -5.91 -12.85
C LEU A 99 -11.66 -5.57 -14.35
N ASP A 100 -11.68 -4.28 -14.69
CA ASP A 100 -11.75 -3.83 -16.09
C ASP A 100 -10.38 -3.77 -16.78
N ARG A 101 -9.30 -4.15 -16.08
CA ARG A 101 -7.92 -4.14 -16.57
C ARG A 101 -7.45 -2.78 -17.09
N ASP A 102 -7.86 -1.71 -16.41
CA ASP A 102 -7.48 -0.34 -16.80
C ASP A 102 -5.95 -0.18 -16.91
N PRO A 103 -5.43 0.60 -17.89
CA PRO A 103 -4.03 0.94 -17.91
C PRO A 103 -3.66 1.71 -16.64
N ILE A 104 -2.57 1.32 -15.97
CA ILE A 104 -2.07 2.00 -14.77
C ILE A 104 -0.76 2.71 -15.14
N PRO A 105 -0.82 3.95 -15.68
CA PRO A 105 0.40 4.66 -16.01
C PRO A 105 1.20 5.00 -14.74
N THR A 106 2.52 5.13 -14.91
CA THR A 106 3.34 5.81 -13.90
C THR A 106 3.07 7.29 -14.00
N TYR A 107 2.87 7.97 -12.87
CA TYR A 107 2.66 9.42 -12.86
C TYR A 107 3.87 10.12 -13.47
N ARG A 108 3.63 11.01 -14.44
CA ARG A 108 4.63 11.94 -14.96
C ARG A 108 4.02 13.34 -15.00
N ALA A 109 4.76 14.32 -14.50
CA ALA A 109 4.28 15.70 -14.38
C ALA A 109 4.07 16.39 -15.75
N ASP A 110 4.64 15.84 -16.81
CA ASP A 110 4.55 16.29 -18.21
C ASP A 110 3.37 15.69 -18.99
N GLN A 111 2.54 14.84 -18.37
CA GLN A 111 1.39 14.23 -19.04
C GLN A 111 0.29 15.26 -19.31
N THR A 112 0.10 15.58 -20.58
CA THR A 112 -0.91 16.51 -21.09
C THR A 112 -2.34 15.94 -21.05
N ASN A 113 -2.47 14.60 -21.05
CA ASN A 113 -3.78 13.92 -20.98
C ASN A 113 -3.92 13.14 -19.66
N PRO A 114 -4.88 13.49 -18.80
CA PRO A 114 -5.16 12.72 -17.59
C PRO A 114 -5.68 11.32 -17.96
N ALA A 115 -5.18 10.30 -17.26
CA ALA A 115 -5.65 8.93 -17.43
C ALA A 115 -7.14 8.83 -17.05
N VAL A 116 -7.95 8.31 -17.97
CA VAL A 116 -9.38 8.04 -17.75
C VAL A 116 -9.51 6.58 -17.32
N PHE A 117 -10.12 6.37 -16.16
CA PHE A 117 -10.37 5.04 -15.59
C PHE A 117 -11.83 4.67 -15.77
N SER A 118 -12.09 3.38 -15.99
CA SER A 118 -13.43 2.88 -16.29
C SER A 118 -14.31 2.73 -15.04
N GLY A 119 -13.69 2.42 -13.90
CA GLY A 119 -14.35 2.34 -12.61
C GLY A 119 -14.23 3.61 -11.78
N LYS A 120 -14.95 3.63 -10.66
CA LYS A 120 -14.95 4.76 -9.72
C LYS A 120 -15.02 4.32 -8.27
N ARG A 121 -14.30 5.02 -7.41
CA ARG A 121 -14.47 4.90 -5.96
C ARG A 121 -15.79 5.56 -5.56
N ILE A 122 -16.69 4.79 -4.96
CA ILE A 122 -18.02 5.26 -4.56
C ILE A 122 -18.07 5.66 -3.09
N ALA A 123 -17.21 5.08 -2.25
CA ALA A 123 -17.06 5.44 -0.84
C ALA A 123 -15.63 5.14 -0.37
N ARG A 124 -15.33 5.45 0.90
CA ARG A 124 -14.03 5.12 1.50
C ARG A 124 -13.67 3.65 1.31
N SER A 125 -14.58 2.73 1.61
CA SER A 125 -14.30 1.30 1.53
C SER A 125 -14.67 0.65 0.20
N TRP A 126 -15.39 1.34 -0.68
CA TRP A 126 -16.07 0.71 -1.81
C TRP A 126 -15.64 1.29 -3.16
N TYR A 127 -15.31 0.41 -4.09
CA TYR A 127 -14.99 0.68 -5.48
C TYR A 127 -16.00 0.01 -6.40
N ARG A 128 -16.44 0.70 -7.45
CA ARG A 128 -17.37 0.17 -8.46
C ARG A 128 -16.66 0.07 -9.81
N ALA A 129 -16.63 -1.13 -10.38
CA ALA A 129 -16.14 -1.40 -11.74
C ALA A 129 -17.16 -0.94 -12.80
N LYS A 130 -16.76 -0.95 -14.07
CA LYS A 130 -17.59 -0.49 -15.19
C LYS A 130 -18.90 -1.27 -15.34
N ASP A 131 -18.84 -2.57 -15.10
CA ASP A 131 -19.98 -3.50 -15.15
C ASP A 131 -20.94 -3.39 -13.94
N GLY A 132 -20.62 -2.51 -12.98
CA GLY A 132 -21.43 -2.27 -11.79
C GLY A 132 -21.04 -3.13 -10.58
N GLN A 133 -20.10 -4.08 -10.73
CA GLN A 133 -19.60 -4.86 -9.60
C GLN A 133 -18.93 -3.97 -8.55
N VAL A 134 -19.16 -4.28 -7.28
CA VAL A 134 -18.61 -3.53 -6.15
C VAL A 134 -17.62 -4.40 -5.40
N ILE A 135 -16.39 -3.91 -5.26
CA ILE A 135 -15.31 -4.56 -4.51
C ILE A 135 -14.74 -3.60 -3.47
N HIS A 136 -14.02 -4.15 -2.49
CA HIS A 136 -13.35 -3.32 -1.50
C HIS A 136 -12.24 -2.49 -2.15
N ALA A 137 -12.17 -1.19 -1.85
CA ALA A 137 -11.23 -0.27 -2.47
C ALA A 137 -9.77 -0.67 -2.21
N ASP A 138 -9.46 -1.15 -1.00
CA ASP A 138 -8.10 -1.59 -0.66
C ASP A 138 -7.74 -2.89 -1.41
N VAL A 139 -8.70 -3.80 -1.62
CA VAL A 139 -8.48 -5.04 -2.40
C VAL A 139 -8.19 -4.69 -3.87
N ASN A 140 -8.99 -3.78 -4.46
CA ASN A 140 -8.72 -3.25 -5.80
C ASN A 140 -7.33 -2.64 -5.90
N GLY A 141 -6.94 -1.81 -4.91
CA GLY A 141 -5.61 -1.19 -4.83
C GLY A 141 -4.49 -2.22 -4.76
N SER A 142 -4.59 -3.21 -3.86
CA SER A 142 -3.60 -4.29 -3.71
C SER A 142 -3.41 -5.09 -5.00
N TYR A 143 -4.49 -5.45 -5.69
CA TYR A 143 -4.37 -6.13 -6.97
C TYR A 143 -3.76 -5.26 -8.07
N ASN A 144 -4.06 -3.96 -8.09
CA ASN A 144 -3.44 -3.04 -9.04
C ASN A 144 -1.95 -2.83 -8.78
N ILE A 145 -1.51 -2.81 -7.51
CA ILE A 145 -0.09 -2.82 -7.14
C ILE A 145 0.58 -4.08 -7.68
N LEU A 146 -0.04 -5.26 -7.46
CA LEU A 146 0.47 -6.52 -7.97
C LEU A 146 0.56 -6.52 -9.50
N ARG A 147 -0.47 -6.04 -10.21
CA ARG A 147 -0.47 -5.94 -11.68
C ARG A 147 0.66 -5.02 -12.18
N LYS A 148 0.93 -3.94 -11.47
CA LYS A 148 1.96 -2.96 -11.83
C LYS A 148 3.37 -3.41 -11.48
N SER A 149 3.55 -4.19 -10.41
CA SER A 149 4.83 -4.81 -10.08
C SER A 149 5.18 -5.98 -11.00
N SER A 150 4.20 -6.51 -11.73
CA SER A 150 4.32 -7.66 -12.63
C SER A 150 4.94 -7.33 -14.00
N SER A 151 5.79 -6.29 -14.12
CA SER A 151 6.62 -6.14 -15.32
C SER A 151 7.63 -7.29 -15.50
N ASP A 152 7.76 -8.18 -14.52
CA ASP A 152 8.49 -9.44 -14.64
C ASP A 152 7.62 -10.65 -14.19
N LEU A 153 6.64 -11.01 -15.03
CA LEU A 153 5.75 -12.17 -14.85
C LEU A 153 6.49 -13.51 -14.70
N SER A 154 7.79 -13.56 -15.03
CA SER A 154 8.66 -14.72 -14.85
C SER A 154 9.04 -14.97 -13.38
N GLN A 155 8.94 -13.95 -12.52
CA GLN A 155 9.37 -14.01 -11.11
C GLN A 155 8.24 -14.42 -10.14
N LEU A 156 6.99 -14.37 -10.59
CA LEU A 156 5.82 -14.81 -9.85
C LEU A 156 5.55 -16.26 -10.26
N GLY A 157 6.18 -17.22 -9.58
CA GLY A 157 5.95 -18.64 -9.80
C GLY A 157 4.46 -18.93 -9.90
N ARG A 158 4.05 -19.49 -11.04
CA ARG A 158 2.68 -19.86 -11.45
C ARG A 158 1.61 -18.80 -11.12
N GLY A 159 1.32 -17.99 -12.14
CA GLY A 159 -0.03 -17.57 -12.52
C GLY A 159 -0.88 -16.93 -11.42
N VAL A 160 -1.05 -15.60 -11.51
CA VAL A 160 -2.05 -14.84 -10.74
C VAL A 160 -3.45 -15.31 -11.18
N GLY A 161 -3.87 -16.43 -10.62
CA GLY A 161 -5.12 -17.13 -10.88
C GLY A 161 -5.44 -18.02 -9.68
N GLY A 162 -5.55 -17.43 -8.49
CA GLY A 162 -5.84 -18.21 -7.29
C GLY A 162 -5.55 -17.50 -5.97
N ALA A 163 -6.06 -16.28 -5.77
CA ALA A 163 -6.10 -15.68 -4.43
C ALA A 163 -7.22 -14.63 -4.31
N ALA A 164 -8.33 -14.82 -5.01
CA ALA A 164 -9.54 -14.02 -4.86
C ALA A 164 -10.66 -14.96 -4.43
N VAL A 165 -10.90 -15.01 -3.12
CA VAL A 165 -12.17 -15.39 -2.48
C VAL A 165 -12.85 -16.65 -3.03
N LEU A 166 -12.60 -17.80 -2.40
CA LEU A 166 -13.61 -18.85 -2.38
C LEU A 166 -14.60 -18.51 -1.25
N PRO A 167 -15.86 -18.14 -1.56
CA PRO A 167 -16.90 -18.13 -0.53
C PRO A 167 -17.05 -19.56 -0.02
N ARG A 168 -16.84 -19.77 1.28
CA ARG A 168 -17.22 -21.02 1.94
C ARG A 168 -18.75 -21.09 1.95
N TYR A 169 -19.31 -22.09 1.26
CA TYR A 169 -20.61 -22.64 1.59
C TYR A 169 -20.41 -23.76 2.60
#